data_AF-A0A1H3YXS2-F1
#
_entry.id   AF-A0A1H3YXS2-F1
#
_cell.length_a   1.000
_cell.length_b   1.000
_cell.length_c   1.000
_cell.angle_alpha   90.00
_cell.angle_beta   90.00
_cell.angle_gamma   90.00
#
_symmetry.space_group_name_H-M   'P 1'
#
loop_
_entity.id
_entity.type
_entity.pdbx_description
1 polymer ?
#
loop_
_entity_poly.entity_id
_entity_poly.type
_entity_poly.pdbx_seq_one_letter_code
_entity_poly.pdbx_strand_id
1 'polypeptide(L)'
;MYFLRTAGDYIGFVVDGIHTITESDVPITDADYNKYFESERQGKVFRMRATPDTQSGLFGYIEEYVPEPISTQPSEIQPLQLALAEAIEKQEADKLELQLALAEFIESQVEGGV
;
A
#
# COMPACT_ATOMS: atom_id res chain seq x y z
N MET A 1 32.15 -3.27 -2.65
CA MET A 1 32.17 -1.88 -2.14
C MET A 1 30.80 -1.27 -2.38
N TYR A 2 30.28 -0.48 -1.43
CA TYR A 2 28.95 0.12 -1.49
C TYR A 2 29.02 1.59 -1.86
N PHE A 3 28.02 2.06 -2.59
CA PHE A 3 27.89 3.47 -2.96
C PHE A 3 26.45 3.91 -2.79
N LEU A 4 26.27 5.17 -2.45
CA LEU A 4 25.01 5.88 -2.46
C LEU A 4 24.81 6.50 -3.85
N ARG A 5 23.67 6.21 -4.47
CA ARG A 5 23.20 6.89 -5.68
C ARG A 5 22.03 7.78 -5.33
N THR A 6 22.11 9.04 -5.72
CA THR A 6 21.03 10.01 -5.54
C THR A 6 20.51 10.47 -6.89
N ALA A 7 19.19 10.56 -7.02
CA ALA A 7 18.52 11.05 -8.24
C ALA A 7 17.25 11.83 -7.85
N GLY A 8 17.36 13.15 -7.76
CA GLY A 8 16.29 13.98 -7.19
C GLY A 8 16.05 13.61 -5.72
N ASP A 9 14.82 13.23 -5.38
CA ASP A 9 14.46 12.78 -4.03
C ASP A 9 14.72 11.29 -3.78
N TYR A 10 15.22 10.56 -4.79
CA TYR A 10 15.49 9.14 -4.68
C TYR A 10 16.87 8.87 -4.07
N ILE A 11 16.90 7.97 -3.09
CA ILE A 11 18.10 7.41 -2.47
C ILE A 11 18.14 5.93 -2.83
N GLY A 12 19.25 5.48 -3.40
CA GLY A 12 19.49 4.07 -3.68
C GLY A 12 20.91 3.65 -3.33
N PHE A 13 21.12 2.35 -3.14
CA PHE A 13 22.44 1.78 -2.93
C PHE A 13 22.87 1.01 -4.17
N VAL A 14 24.11 1.24 -4.61
CA VAL A 14 24.74 0.49 -5.69
C VAL A 14 25.97 -0.23 -5.17
N VAL A 15 26.23 -1.40 -5.75
CA VAL A 15 27.25 -2.33 -5.29
C VAL A 15 28.22 -2.59 -6.43
N ASP A 16 29.50 -2.34 -6.19
CA ASP A 16 30.57 -2.67 -7.13
C ASP A 16 30.62 -4.18 -7.42
N GLY A 17 30.75 -4.51 -8.70
CA GLY A 17 30.66 -5.89 -9.21
C GLY A 17 29.24 -6.38 -9.51
N ILE A 18 28.19 -5.66 -9.08
CA ILE A 18 26.77 -5.96 -9.43
C ILE A 18 26.20 -4.86 -10.34
N HIS A 19 26.50 -3.61 -10.02
CA HIS A 19 25.98 -2.43 -10.70
C HIS A 19 27.11 -1.67 -11.40
N THR A 20 26.77 -0.99 -12.50
CA THR A 20 27.68 -0.01 -13.11
C THR A 20 27.78 1.23 -12.22
N ILE A 21 28.98 1.48 -11.71
CA ILE A 21 29.30 2.66 -10.91
C ILE A 21 29.53 3.86 -11.83
N THR A 22 28.93 4.99 -11.51
CA THR A 22 29.08 6.27 -12.22
C THR A 22 29.84 7.27 -11.34
N GLU A 23 30.30 8.36 -11.95
CA GLU A 23 30.99 9.44 -11.21
C GLU A 23 30.10 10.14 -10.19
N SER A 24 28.78 10.02 -10.33
CA SER A 24 27.79 10.60 -9.43
C SER A 24 27.57 9.77 -8.16
N ASP A 25 28.09 8.54 -8.13
CA ASP A 25 27.92 7.64 -7.00
C ASP A 25 28.88 7.99 -5.88
N VAL A 26 28.33 8.17 -4.68
CA VAL A 26 29.10 8.54 -3.49
C VAL A 26 29.56 7.28 -2.79
N PRO A 27 30.88 7.05 -2.61
CA PRO A 27 31.35 5.89 -1.87
C PRO A 27 30.91 5.96 -0.41
N ILE A 28 30.41 4.85 0.12
CA ILE A 28 30.02 4.74 1.52
C ILE A 28 30.73 3.55 2.18
N THR A 29 30.85 3.60 3.50
CA THR A 29 31.47 2.52 4.26
C THR A 29 30.50 1.37 4.50
N ASP A 30 31.01 0.14 4.70
CA ASP A 30 30.19 -1.00 5.12
C ASP A 30 29.46 -0.73 6.45
N ALA A 31 30.09 0.05 7.34
CA ALA A 31 29.49 0.46 8.61
C ALA A 31 28.26 1.35 8.41
N ASP A 32 28.35 2.33 7.51
CA ASP A 32 27.22 3.21 7.16
C ASP A 32 26.09 2.42 6.52
N TYR A 33 26.42 1.55 5.57
CA TYR A 33 25.45 0.67 4.89
C TYR A 33 24.68 -0.16 5.92
N ASN A 34 25.38 -0.89 6.80
CA ASN A 34 24.74 -1.73 7.80
C ASN A 34 23.87 -0.92 8.78
N LYS A 35 24.37 0.23 9.24
CA LYS A 35 23.64 1.11 10.17
C LYS A 35 22.36 1.67 9.55
N TYR A 36 22.35 1.94 8.24
CA TYR A 36 21.15 2.35 7.52
C TYR A 36 20.07 1.27 7.57
N PHE A 37 20.40 0.05 7.15
CA PHE A 37 19.43 -1.06 7.15
C PHE A 37 18.99 -1.49 8.55
N GLU A 38 19.85 -1.37 9.56
CA GLU A 38 19.46 -1.56 10.96
C GLU A 38 18.44 -0.51 11.42
N SER A 39 18.62 0.75 10.99
CA SER A 39 17.69 1.84 11.31
C SER A 39 16.34 1.65 10.61
N GLU A 40 16.33 1.23 9.34
CA GLU A 40 15.09 0.90 8.61
C GLU A 40 14.33 -0.26 9.28
N ARG A 41 15.04 -1.29 9.75
CA ARG A 41 14.43 -2.40 10.51
C ARG A 41 13.78 -1.95 11.83
N GLN A 42 14.22 -0.82 12.37
CA GLN A 42 13.61 -0.19 13.56
C GLN A 42 12.44 0.74 13.20
N GLY A 43 12.05 0.82 11.93
CA GLY A 43 10.96 1.67 11.45
C GLY A 43 11.36 3.11 11.19
N LYS A 44 12.67 3.43 11.19
CA LYS A 44 13.14 4.75 10.78
C LYS A 44 13.05 4.89 9.28
N VAL A 45 12.62 6.07 8.84
CA VAL A 45 12.52 6.41 7.43
C VAL A 45 13.47 7.56 7.15
N PHE A 46 14.10 7.55 5.98
CA PHE A 46 15.10 8.54 5.61
C PHE A 46 14.71 9.25 4.31
N ARG A 47 15.13 10.51 4.19
CA ARG A 47 15.03 11.30 2.96
C ARG A 47 16.35 12.01 2.70
N MET A 48 16.51 12.59 1.50
CA MET A 48 17.67 13.42 1.21
C MET A 48 17.67 14.68 2.05
N ARG A 49 18.84 15.05 2.56
CA ARG A 49 19.08 16.36 3.17
C ARG A 49 19.05 17.44 2.10
N ALA A 50 18.39 18.55 2.41
CA ALA A 50 18.42 19.75 1.56
C ALA A 50 19.85 20.30 1.37
N THR A 51 20.69 20.17 2.39
CA THR A 51 22.10 20.56 2.38
C THR A 51 22.96 19.37 2.82
N PRO A 52 23.45 18.54 1.89
CA PRO A 52 24.25 17.37 2.23
C PRO A 52 25.62 17.79 2.78
N ASP A 53 26.03 17.14 3.86
CA ASP A 53 27.38 17.25 4.42
C ASP A 53 28.23 16.09 3.95
N THR A 54 29.17 16.35 3.04
CA THR A 54 29.99 15.30 2.43
C THR A 54 31.04 14.70 3.39
N GLN A 55 31.26 15.29 4.57
CA GLN A 55 32.23 14.79 5.55
C GLN A 55 31.65 13.74 6.50
N SER A 56 30.32 13.65 6.60
CA SER A 56 29.62 12.78 7.54
C SER A 56 29.22 11.42 6.95
N GLY A 57 29.79 11.03 5.81
CA GLY A 57 29.46 9.77 5.14
C GLY A 57 27.99 9.73 4.69
N LEU A 58 27.37 8.55 4.67
CA LEU A 58 25.98 8.35 4.25
C LEU A 58 25.00 9.30 4.97
N PHE A 59 25.11 9.40 6.30
CA PHE A 59 24.23 10.21 7.15
C PHE A 59 24.48 11.72 7.02
N GLY A 60 25.48 12.12 6.24
CA GLY A 60 25.63 13.48 5.78
C GLY A 60 24.68 13.84 4.63
N TYR A 61 24.31 12.86 3.79
CA TYR A 61 23.43 13.03 2.63
C TYR A 61 21.96 12.80 2.95
N ILE A 62 21.67 12.02 3.98
CA ILE A 62 20.31 11.63 4.35
C ILE A 62 19.97 12.09 5.77
N GLU A 63 18.68 12.33 6.02
CA GLU A 63 18.15 12.65 7.34
C GLU A 63 16.93 11.80 7.66
N GLU A 64 16.72 11.51 8.94
CA GLU A 64 15.51 10.85 9.41
C GLU A 64 14.30 11.77 9.17
N TYR A 65 13.23 11.20 8.64
CA TYR A 65 11.99 11.91 8.39
C TYR A 65 10.81 11.08 8.91
N VAL A 66 9.90 11.77 9.59
CA VAL A 66 8.64 11.19 10.04
C VAL A 66 7.60 11.45 8.96
N PRO A 67 7.14 10.43 8.20
CA PRO A 67 6.08 10.61 7.24
C PRO A 67 4.82 11.11 7.95
N GLU A 68 4.16 12.09 7.33
CA GLU A 68 2.86 12.52 7.83
C GLU A 68 1.89 11.33 7.77
N PRO A 69 1.05 11.16 8.80
CA PRO A 69 0.04 10.11 8.77
C PRO A 69 -0.85 10.32 7.55
N ILE A 70 -0.96 9.29 6.72
CA ILE A 70 -1.87 9.31 5.57
C ILE A 70 -3.27 9.52 6.16
N SER A 71 -3.87 10.68 5.87
CA SER A 71 -5.22 10.97 6.35
C SER A 71 -6.17 9.98 5.70
N THR A 72 -6.64 8.99 6.48
CA THR A 72 -7.76 8.14 6.10
C THR A 72 -9.02 8.97 6.16
N GLN A 73 -9.15 9.95 5.27
CA GLN A 73 -10.49 10.39 4.91
C GLN A 73 -11.25 9.13 4.51
N PRO A 74 -12.49 8.93 4.98
CA PRO A 74 -13.27 7.77 4.57
C PRO A 74 -13.61 7.91 3.09
N SER A 75 -12.67 7.53 2.24
CA SER A 75 -12.81 7.48 0.79
C SER A 75 -13.67 6.27 0.47
N GLU A 76 -14.89 6.54 0.01
CA GLU A 76 -15.74 5.65 -0.82
C GLU A 76 -16.24 4.34 -0.20
N ILE A 77 -15.72 3.91 0.95
CA ILE A 77 -16.12 2.65 1.60
C ILE A 77 -17.56 2.73 2.15
N GLN A 78 -17.96 3.88 2.70
CA GLN A 78 -19.31 4.05 3.27
C GLN A 78 -20.43 3.92 2.22
N PRO A 79 -20.41 4.62 1.07
CA PRO A 79 -21.45 4.45 0.06
C PRO A 79 -21.45 3.03 -0.55
N LEU A 80 -20.29 2.38 -0.68
CA LEU A 80 -20.23 1.00 -1.17
C LEU A 80 -20.89 0.00 -0.20
N GLN A 81 -20.68 0.18 1.12
CA GLN A 81 -21.31 -0.67 2.13
C GLN A 81 -22.82 -0.49 2.16
N LEU A 82 -23.31 0.73 1.99
CA LEU A 82 -24.74 1.01 1.92
C LEU A 82 -25.37 0.38 0.68
N ALA A 83 -24.77 0.57 -0.50
CA ALA A 83 -25.25 -0.04 -1.74
C ALA A 83 -25.23 -1.57 -1.70
N LEU A 84 -24.25 -2.18 -1.04
CA LEU A 84 -24.20 -3.62 -0.85
C LEU A 84 -25.32 -4.12 0.07
N ALA A 85 -25.60 -3.40 1.16
CA ALA A 85 -26.69 -3.75 2.08
C ALA A 85 -28.06 -3.67 1.37
N GLU A 86 -28.31 -2.59 0.62
CA GLU A 86 -29.55 -2.44 -0.17
C GLU A 86 -29.69 -3.52 -1.25
N ALA A 87 -28.59 -3.89 -1.92
CA ALA A 87 -28.61 -4.94 -2.93
C ALA A 87 -28.92 -6.33 -2.34
N ILE A 88 -28.39 -6.63 -1.14
CA ILE A 88 -28.67 -7.87 -0.43
C ILE A 88 -30.15 -7.92 -0.02
N GLU A 89 -30.67 -6.85 0.59
CA GLU A 89 -32.07 -6.79 1.03
C GLU A 89 -33.03 -6.97 -0.15
N LYS A 90 -32.76 -6.30 -1.28
CA LYS A 90 -33.55 -6.47 -2.51
C LYS A 90 -33.47 -7.89 -3.05
N GLN A 91 -32.29 -8.50 -3.07
CA GLN A 91 -32.13 -9.88 -3.54
C GLN A 91 -32.89 -10.88 -2.65
N GLU A 92 -32.91 -10.65 -1.33
CA GLU A 92 -33.66 -11.48 -0.38
C GLU A 92 -35.17 -11.32 -0.57
N ALA A 93 -35.66 -10.09 -0.79
CA ALA A 93 -37.06 -9.81 -1.08
C ALA A 93 -37.50 -10.47 -2.40
N ASP A 94 -36.76 -10.26 -3.49
CA ASP A 94 -37.06 -10.84 -4.81
C ASP A 94 -37.08 -12.38 -4.73
N LYS A 95 -36.17 -12.98 -3.97
CA LYS A 95 -36.14 -14.43 -3.75
C LYS A 95 -37.36 -14.93 -2.98
N LEU A 96 -37.81 -14.20 -1.96
CA LEU A 96 -38.99 -14.55 -1.18
C LEU A 96 -40.27 -14.46 -2.03
N GLU A 97 -40.40 -13.41 -2.85
CA GLU A 97 -41.53 -13.26 -3.77
C GLU A 97 -41.60 -14.40 -4.79
N LEU A 98 -40.46 -14.81 -5.36
CA LEU A 98 -40.41 -15.96 -6.27
C LEU A 98 -40.81 -17.28 -5.59
N GLN A 99 -40.42 -17.48 -4.33
CA GLN A 99 -40.81 -18.66 -3.56
C GLN A 99 -42.32 -18.68 -3.27
N LEU A 100 -42.90 -17.53 -2.93
CA LEU A 100 -44.33 -17.40 -2.69
C LEU A 100 -45.13 -17.64 -3.98
N ALA A 101 -44.75 -17.00 -5.08
CA ALA A 101 -45.40 -17.19 -6.38
C ALA A 101 -45.34 -18.66 -6.86
N LEU A 102 -44.23 -19.34 -6.61
CA LEU A 102 -44.10 -20.78 -6.93
C LEU A 102 -45.02 -21.63 -6.04
N ALA A 103 -45.12 -21.32 -4.75
CA ALA A 103 -46.01 -22.03 -3.83
C ALA A 103 -47.49 -21.87 -4.24
N GLU A 104 -47.93 -20.64 -4.53
CA GLU A 104 -49.29 -20.36 -5.03
C GLU A 104 -49.57 -21.08 -6.35
N PHE A 105 -48.61 -21.10 -7.28
CA PHE A 105 -48.75 -21.81 -8.54
C PHE A 105 -48.94 -23.32 -8.32
N ILE A 106 -48.15 -23.93 -7.44
CA ILE A 106 -48.27 -25.36 -7.11
C ILE A 106 -49.65 -25.65 -6.48
N GLU A 107 -50.10 -24.82 -5.54
CA GLU A 107 -51.41 -24.97 -4.90
C GLU A 107 -52.56 -24.90 -5.94
N SER A 108 -52.49 -23.96 -6.90
CA SER A 108 -53.45 -23.86 -8.00
C SER A 108 -53.51 -25.08 -8.92
N GLN A 109 -52.38 -25.79 -9.11
CA GLN A 109 -52.31 -27.01 -9.92
C GLN A 109 -52.79 -28.24 -9.14
N VAL A 110 -52.67 -28.23 -7.80
CA VAL A 110 -53.12 -29.32 -6.93
C VAL A 110 -54.63 -29.24 -6.66
N GLU A 111 -55.22 -28.04 -6.57
CA GLU A 111 -56.67 -27.89 -6.38
C GLU A 111 -57.51 -27.96 -7.67
N GLY A 112 -56.90 -27.75 -8.85
CA GLY A 112 -57.59 -27.79 -10.15
C GLY A 112 -57.70 -29.18 -10.80
N GLY A 113 -57.19 -30.24 -10.17
CA GLY A 113 -57.18 -31.61 -10.68
C GLY A 113 -58.18 -32.52 -9.97
N VAL A 114 -59.47 -32.38 -10.28
CA VAL A 114 -60.53 -33.39 -9.99
C VAL A 114 -61.36 -33.61 -11.24
#